data_AF-A0A662GSG0-F1
#
_entry.id   AF-A0A662GSG0-F1
#
_cell.length_a   1.000
_cell.length_b   1.000
_cell.length_c   1.000
_cell.angle_alpha   90.00
_cell.angle_beta   90.00
_cell.angle_gamma   90.00
#
_symmetry.space_group_name_H-M   'P 1'
#
loop_
_entity.id
_entity.type
_entity.pdbx_description
1 polymer ?
#
loop_
_entity_poly.entity_id
_entity_poly.type
_entity_poly.pdbx_seq_one_letter_code
_entity_poly.pdbx_strand_id
1 'polypeptide(L)'
;MEVLKRIIRIFILGETRIEKALSMALGILLIMLAITGSYWLITREYNKYTIALTNVIVLFAGTLMLRVKIINVKKEAERLAQENYEKMKISLEDAIRYFESRAELSVFKDWLTLIVGMFLISTLIILVFPV
;
A
#
# COMPACT_ATOMS: atom_id res chain seq x y z
N MET A 1 24.98 -11.95 -5.09
CA MET A 1 24.02 -12.49 -4.11
C MET A 1 23.58 -11.45 -3.06
N GLU A 2 24.47 -10.60 -2.56
CA GLU A 2 24.11 -9.54 -1.58
C GLU A 2 23.17 -8.45 -2.14
N VAL A 3 23.40 -8.01 -3.38
CA VAL A 3 22.54 -7.02 -4.05
C VAL A 3 21.10 -7.53 -4.20
N LEU A 4 20.92 -8.80 -4.57
CA LEU A 4 19.60 -9.43 -4.69
C LEU A 4 18.90 -9.50 -3.33
N LYS A 5 19.61 -9.88 -2.26
CA LYS A 5 19.06 -9.87 -0.89
C LYS A 5 18.63 -8.47 -0.47
N ARG A 6 19.39 -7.43 -0.83
CA ARG A 6 19.06 -6.03 -0.55
C ARG A 6 17.82 -5.58 -1.32
N ILE A 7 17.71 -5.90 -2.60
CA ILE A 7 16.54 -5.59 -3.44
C ILE A 7 15.28 -6.26 -2.89
N ILE A 8 15.36 -7.56 -2.55
CA ILE A 8 14.22 -8.29 -1.95
C ILE A 8 13.82 -7.66 -0.62
N ARG A 9 14.79 -7.28 0.22
CA ARG A 9 14.49 -6.65 1.51
C ARG A 9 13.75 -5.31 1.32
N ILE A 10 14.21 -4.47 0.41
CA ILE A 10 13.64 -3.15 0.17
C ILE A 10 12.28 -3.26 -0.53
N PHE A 11 12.17 -4.04 -1.61
CA PHE A 11 10.95 -4.06 -2.42
C PHE A 11 9.90 -5.08 -1.95
N ILE A 12 10.32 -6.24 -1.44
CA ILE A 12 9.41 -7.34 -1.10
C ILE A 12 9.09 -7.37 0.39
N LEU A 13 10.07 -7.28 1.29
CA LEU A 13 9.82 -7.43 2.73
C LEU A 13 9.46 -6.12 3.42
N GLY A 14 10.12 -5.03 3.05
CA GLY A 14 10.01 -3.75 3.74
C GLY A 14 10.78 -3.69 5.05
N GLU A 15 11.21 -2.48 5.38
CA GLU A 15 12.06 -2.25 6.55
C GLU A 15 11.22 -1.93 7.79
N THR A 16 10.21 -1.07 7.61
CA THR A 16 9.38 -0.55 8.70
C THR A 16 8.08 -1.32 8.86
N ARG A 17 7.32 -1.02 9.92
CA ARG A 17 6.07 -1.74 10.23
C ARG A 17 5.03 -1.54 9.13
N ILE A 18 4.87 -0.31 8.63
CA ILE A 18 3.92 0.00 7.54
C ILE A 18 4.35 -0.66 6.24
N GLU A 19 5.64 -0.62 5.90
CA GLU A 19 6.16 -1.28 4.71
C GLU A 19 5.90 -2.80 4.72
N LYS A 20 6.15 -3.46 5.85
CA LYS A 20 5.87 -4.89 6.03
C LYS A 20 4.39 -5.20 5.93
N ALA A 21 3.53 -4.35 6.50
CA ALA A 21 2.08 -4.51 6.41
C ALA A 21 1.59 -4.39 4.96
N LEU A 22 2.06 -3.37 4.21
CA LEU A 22 1.75 -3.20 2.79
C LEU A 22 2.24 -4.39 1.95
N SER A 23 3.46 -4.85 2.21
CA SER A 23 4.03 -6.03 1.53
C SER A 23 3.24 -7.31 1.81
N MET A 24 2.83 -7.55 3.05
CA MET A 24 1.99 -8.68 3.42
C MET A 24 0.62 -8.58 2.75
N ALA A 25 0.01 -7.40 2.76
CA ALA A 25 -1.26 -7.15 2.10
C ALA A 25 -1.17 -7.39 0.58
N LEU A 26 -0.09 -6.97 -0.07
CA LEU A 26 0.17 -7.25 -1.49
C LEU A 26 0.23 -8.75 -1.76
N GLY A 27 0.91 -9.52 -0.92
CA GLY A 27 0.96 -10.98 -1.04
C GLY A 27 -0.43 -11.62 -0.94
N ILE A 28 -1.22 -11.22 0.04
CA ILE A 28 -2.60 -11.69 0.22
C ILE A 28 -3.47 -11.32 -0.98
N LEU A 29 -3.41 -10.06 -1.41
CA LEU A 29 -4.20 -9.54 -2.53
C LEU A 29 -3.81 -10.23 -3.86
N LEU A 30 -2.54 -10.56 -4.06
CA LEU A 30 -2.09 -11.32 -5.22
C LEU A 30 -2.69 -12.74 -5.25
N ILE A 31 -2.71 -13.43 -4.11
CA ILE A 31 -3.34 -14.76 -3.99
C ILE A 31 -4.85 -14.63 -4.27
N MET A 32 -5.51 -13.65 -3.68
CA MET A 32 -6.94 -13.39 -3.92
C MET A 32 -7.22 -13.06 -5.38
N LEU A 33 -6.35 -12.28 -6.04
CA LEU A 33 -6.45 -11.95 -7.46
C LEU A 33 -6.32 -13.20 -8.32
N ALA A 34 -5.37 -14.09 -8.01
CA ALA A 34 -5.21 -15.35 -8.72
C ALA A 34 -6.45 -16.24 -8.58
N ILE A 35 -7.00 -16.37 -7.37
CA ILE A 35 -8.20 -17.18 -7.10
C ILE A 35 -9.42 -16.59 -7.82
N THR A 36 -9.72 -15.32 -7.57
CA THR A 36 -10.91 -14.65 -8.13
C THR A 36 -10.82 -14.48 -9.64
N GLY A 37 -9.63 -14.15 -10.16
CA GLY A 37 -9.38 -14.04 -11.59
C GLY A 37 -9.49 -15.37 -12.31
N SER A 38 -8.92 -16.44 -11.76
CA SER A 38 -9.03 -17.79 -12.35
C SER A 38 -10.48 -18.28 -12.35
N TYR A 39 -11.20 -18.08 -11.24
CA TYR A 39 -12.61 -18.43 -11.14
C TYR A 39 -13.46 -17.67 -12.17
N TRP A 40 -13.26 -16.36 -12.28
CA TRP A 40 -13.97 -15.53 -13.24
C TRP A 40 -13.67 -15.93 -14.69
N LEU A 41 -12.43 -16.30 -15.02
CA LEU A 41 -12.06 -16.77 -16.36
C LEU A 41 -12.76 -18.08 -16.75
N ILE A 42 -13.02 -18.95 -15.77
CA ILE A 42 -13.73 -20.22 -15.96
C ILE A 42 -15.22 -20.00 -16.14
N THR A 43 -15.85 -19.21 -15.26
CA THR A 43 -17.31 -19.05 -15.25
C THR A 43 -17.80 -18.03 -16.26
N ARG A 44 -17.00 -16.99 -16.55
CA ARG A 44 -17.34 -15.85 -17.43
C ARG A 44 -18.66 -15.16 -17.06
N GLU A 45 -19.04 -15.22 -15.78
CA GLU A 45 -20.25 -14.59 -15.28
C GLU A 45 -20.02 -13.10 -14.98
N TYR A 46 -20.70 -12.25 -15.74
CA TYR A 46 -20.72 -10.80 -15.53
C TYR A 46 -21.74 -10.43 -14.44
N ASN A 47 -21.45 -10.78 -13.18
CA ASN A 47 -22.27 -10.45 -12.00
C ASN A 47 -21.40 -9.97 -10.81
N LYS A 48 -21.84 -10.23 -9.57
CA LYS A 48 -21.08 -10.09 -8.31
C LYS A 48 -19.61 -10.55 -8.35
N TYR A 49 -19.25 -11.58 -9.13
CA TYR A 49 -17.87 -12.05 -9.24
C TYR A 49 -16.97 -11.08 -10.00
N THR A 50 -17.53 -10.35 -10.98
CA THR A 50 -16.79 -9.30 -11.71
C THR A 50 -16.50 -8.12 -10.79
N ILE A 51 -17.49 -7.72 -9.98
CA ILE A 51 -17.32 -6.64 -8.97
C ILE A 51 -16.27 -7.04 -7.94
N ALA A 52 -16.32 -8.28 -7.43
CA ALA A 52 -15.32 -8.79 -6.50
C ALA A 52 -13.91 -8.78 -7.12
N LEU A 53 -13.76 -9.23 -8.38
CA LEU A 53 -12.49 -9.18 -9.10
C LEU A 53 -11.99 -7.74 -9.27
N THR A 54 -12.84 -6.80 -9.68
CA THR A 54 -12.49 -5.39 -9.82
C THR A 54 -12.04 -4.80 -8.48
N ASN A 55 -12.73 -5.11 -7.38
CA ASN A 55 -12.34 -4.65 -6.05
C ASN A 55 -10.95 -5.15 -5.65
N VAL A 56 -10.67 -6.45 -5.88
CA VAL A 56 -9.35 -7.02 -5.59
C VAL A 56 -8.27 -6.38 -6.46
N ILE A 57 -8.54 -6.13 -7.74
CA ILE A 57 -7.60 -5.43 -8.65
C ILE A 57 -7.30 -4.02 -8.14
N VAL A 58 -8.32 -3.24 -7.80
CA VAL A 58 -8.14 -1.85 -7.34
C VAL A 58 -7.38 -1.82 -6.02
N LEU A 59 -7.73 -2.69 -5.07
CA LEU A 59 -7.02 -2.79 -3.79
C LEU A 59 -5.57 -3.22 -3.99
N PHE A 60 -5.30 -4.17 -4.88
CA PHE A 60 -3.95 -4.61 -5.21
C PHE A 60 -3.12 -3.47 -5.81
N ALA A 61 -3.63 -2.82 -6.87
CA ALA A 61 -2.95 -1.73 -7.55
C ALA A 61 -2.73 -0.52 -6.62
N GLY A 62 -3.73 -0.15 -5.83
CA GLY A 62 -3.64 0.94 -4.85
C GLY A 62 -2.62 0.64 -3.74
N THR A 63 -2.62 -0.58 -3.21
CA THR A 63 -1.63 -0.99 -2.20
C THR A 63 -0.21 -1.00 -2.79
N LEU A 64 -0.04 -1.42 -4.04
CA LEU A 64 1.25 -1.40 -4.74
C LEU A 64 1.75 0.02 -4.95
N MET A 65 0.86 0.93 -5.36
CA MET A 65 1.17 2.35 -5.50
C MET A 65 1.64 2.96 -4.18
N LEU A 66 0.97 2.63 -3.06
CA LEU A 66 1.38 3.08 -1.73
C LEU A 66 2.74 2.53 -1.31
N ARG A 67 3.05 1.28 -1.69
CA ARG A 67 4.37 0.67 -1.48
C ARG A 67 5.47 1.38 -2.27
N VAL A 68 5.20 1.81 -3.49
CA VAL A 68 6.15 2.62 -4.27
C VAL A 68 6.27 4.03 -3.67
N LYS A 69 5.16 4.63 -3.25
CA LYS A 69 5.12 5.97 -2.65
C LYS A 69 5.98 6.04 -1.39
N ILE A 70 5.86 5.09 -0.47
CA ILE A 70 6.64 5.10 0.78
C ILE A 70 8.16 5.06 0.54
N ILE A 71 8.62 4.33 -0.49
CA ILE A 71 10.04 4.29 -0.86
C ILE A 71 10.53 5.68 -1.32
N ASN A 72 9.71 6.38 -2.11
CA ASN A 72 10.06 7.73 -2.59
C ASN A 72 10.01 8.77 -1.47
N VAL A 73 8.99 8.72 -0.61
CA VAL A 73 8.82 9.70 0.46
C VAL A 73 9.88 9.53 1.55
N LYS A 74 10.39 8.32 1.82
CA LYS A 74 11.52 8.12 2.76
C LYS A 74 12.79 8.84 2.30
N LYS A 75 13.14 8.74 1.01
CA LYS A 75 14.28 9.47 0.46
C LYS A 75 14.12 10.98 0.61
N GLU A 76 12.90 11.48 0.41
CA GLU A 76 12.59 12.89 0.59
C GLU A 76 12.61 13.31 2.08
N ALA A 77 12.17 12.43 2.98
CA ALA A 77 12.23 12.64 4.43
C ALA A 77 13.68 12.79 4.93
N GLU A 78 14.60 11.98 4.43
CA GLU A 78 16.03 12.10 4.75
C GLU A 78 16.60 13.45 4.28
N ARG A 79 16.25 13.87 3.05
CA ARG A 79 16.64 15.19 2.52
C ARG A 79 16.09 16.34 3.37
N LEU A 80 14.81 16.29 3.71
CA LEU A 80 14.16 17.30 4.56
C LEU A 80 14.76 17.34 5.97
N ALA A 81 15.15 16.18 6.52
CA ALA A 81 15.83 16.13 7.81
C ALA A 81 17.20 16.83 7.75
N GLN A 82 18.00 16.57 6.72
CA GLN A 82 19.29 17.24 6.51
C GLN A 82 19.15 18.75 6.35
N GLU A 83 18.09 19.23 5.71
CA GLU A 83 17.85 20.67 5.49
C GLU A 83 17.28 21.41 6.72
N ASN A 84 16.71 20.69 7.69
CA ASN A 84 15.93 21.30 8.78
C ASN A 84 16.39 20.92 10.19
N TYR A 85 17.32 19.97 10.38
CA TYR A 85 17.74 19.53 11.73
C TYR A 85 18.30 20.70 12.58
N GLU A 86 19.12 21.58 11.99
CA GLU A 86 19.68 22.76 12.68
C GLU A 86 18.58 23.75 13.11
N LYS A 87 17.59 23.97 12.24
CA LYS A 87 16.45 24.86 12.51
C LYS A 87 15.56 24.31 13.62
N MET A 88 15.42 22.98 13.67
CA MET A 88 14.65 22.27 14.68
C MET A 88 15.40 22.13 16.02
N LYS A 89 16.70 22.44 16.06
CA LYS A 89 17.57 22.30 17.24
C LYS A 89 17.56 20.88 17.83
N ILE A 90 17.47 19.88 16.97
CA ILE A 90 17.50 18.46 17.32
C ILE A 90 18.65 17.77 16.61
N SER A 91 18.98 16.55 17.05
CA SER A 91 19.97 15.73 16.35
C SER A 91 19.48 15.37 14.94
N LEU A 92 20.41 15.14 14.01
CA LEU A 92 20.07 14.68 12.66
C LEU A 92 19.30 13.36 12.70
N GLU A 93 19.65 12.45 13.61
CA GLU A 93 18.92 11.20 13.79
C GLU A 93 17.47 11.41 14.23
N ASP A 94 17.22 12.32 15.16
CA ASP A 94 15.87 12.62 15.62
C ASP A 94 15.05 13.30 14.52
N ALA A 95 15.68 14.17 13.72
CA ALA A 95 15.04 14.78 12.56
C ALA A 95 14.64 13.73 11.52
N ILE A 96 15.53 12.78 11.19
CA ILE A 96 15.24 11.68 10.26
C ILE A 96 14.04 10.88 10.77
N ARG A 97 14.08 10.43 12.04
CA ARG A 97 12.97 9.65 12.63
C ARG A 97 11.65 10.41 12.60
N TYR A 98 11.68 11.72 12.86
CA TYR A 98 10.49 12.56 12.81
C TYR A 98 9.88 12.64 11.41
N PHE A 99 10.69 12.95 10.39
CA PHE A 99 10.21 13.06 9.02
C PHE A 99 9.79 11.71 8.44
N GLU A 100 10.52 10.63 8.74
CA GLU A 100 10.12 9.27 8.37
C GLU A 100 8.78 8.88 9.00
N SER A 101 8.61 9.09 10.32
CA SER A 101 7.35 8.76 11.00
C SER A 101 6.18 9.56 10.43
N ARG A 102 6.38 10.84 10.12
CA ARG A 102 5.37 11.67 9.46
C ARG A 102 5.00 11.16 8.07
N ALA A 103 5.98 10.72 7.30
CA ALA A 103 5.78 10.12 5.98
C ALA A 103 4.98 8.81 6.08
N GLU A 104 5.35 7.92 6.99
CA GLU A 104 4.64 6.67 7.24
C GLU A 104 3.18 6.89 7.62
N LEU A 105 2.93 7.85 8.51
CA LEU A 105 1.57 8.18 8.93
C LEU A 105 0.74 8.70 7.76
N SER A 106 1.32 9.48 6.86
CA SER A 106 0.64 9.93 5.64
C SER A 106 0.26 8.75 4.75
N VAL A 107 1.19 7.82 4.51
CA VAL A 107 0.92 6.63 3.69
C VAL A 107 -0.13 5.74 4.34
N PHE A 108 -0.09 5.58 5.67
CA PHE A 108 -1.10 4.83 6.40
C PHE A 108 -2.50 5.44 6.26
N LYS A 109 -2.62 6.77 6.35
CA LYS A 109 -3.91 7.47 6.14
C LYS A 109 -4.43 7.29 4.72
N ASP A 110 -3.56 7.37 3.72
CA ASP A 110 -3.93 7.12 2.32
C ASP A 110 -4.40 5.67 2.14
N TRP A 111 -3.71 4.72 2.78
CA TRP A 111 -4.09 3.31 2.75
C TRP A 111 -5.45 3.04 3.39
N LEU A 112 -5.70 3.65 4.56
CA LEU A 112 -6.98 3.54 5.24
C LEU A 112 -8.10 4.16 4.41
N THR A 113 -7.83 5.29 3.77
CA THR A 113 -8.78 5.95 2.84
C THR A 113 -9.11 5.04 1.65
N LEU A 114 -8.12 4.36 1.08
CA LEU A 114 -8.33 3.38 0.00
C LEU A 114 -9.25 2.25 0.47
N ILE A 115 -8.98 1.66 1.64
CA ILE A 115 -9.77 0.54 2.19
C ILE A 115 -11.21 0.98 2.47
N VAL A 116 -11.38 2.09 3.21
CA VAL A 116 -12.71 2.60 3.58
C VAL A 116 -13.48 3.07 2.35
N GLY A 117 -12.83 3.77 1.42
CA GLY A 117 -13.44 4.20 0.17
C GLY A 117 -13.96 3.02 -0.65
N MET A 118 -13.14 1.98 -0.81
CA MET A 118 -13.55 0.75 -1.50
C MET A 118 -14.68 0.03 -0.79
N PHE A 119 -14.65 -0.03 0.54
CA PHE A 119 -15.73 -0.60 1.33
C PHE A 119 -17.06 0.15 1.08
N LEU A 120 -17.05 1.48 1.19
CA LEU A 120 -18.24 2.31 0.96
C LEU A 120 -18.78 2.17 -0.46
N ILE A 121 -17.92 2.20 -1.47
CA ILE A 121 -18.33 2.00 -2.87
C ILE A 121 -18.95 0.61 -3.04
N SER A 122 -18.33 -0.42 -2.48
CA SER A 122 -18.85 -1.79 -2.57
C SER A 122 -20.22 -1.92 -1.89
N THR A 123 -20.39 -1.34 -0.70
CA THR A 123 -21.67 -1.32 0.02
C THR A 123 -22.74 -0.58 -0.79
N LEU A 124 -22.40 0.58 -1.38
CA LEU A 124 -23.33 1.33 -2.23
C LEU A 124 -23.77 0.52 -3.46
N ILE A 125 -22.83 -0.15 -4.12
CA ILE A 125 -23.15 -1.00 -5.28
C ILE A 125 -24.10 -2.12 -4.86
N ILE A 126 -23.85 -2.80 -3.75
CA ILE A 126 -24.72 -3.88 -3.24
C ILE A 126 -26.12 -3.37 -2.88
N LEU A 127 -26.22 -2.19 -2.25
CA LEU A 127 -27.51 -1.63 -1.83
C LEU A 127 -28.35 -1.13 -3.03
N VAL A 128 -27.70 -0.53 -4.03
CA VAL A 128 -28.37 0.05 -5.21
C VAL A 128 -28.66 -1.00 -6.28
N PHE A 129 -27.77 -1.99 -6.44
CA PHE A 129 -27.89 -3.09 -7.38
C PHE A 129 -27.88 -4.43 -6.61
N PRO A 130 -28.98 -4.80 -5.95
CA PRO A 130 -29.04 -6.00 -5.10
C PRO A 130 -29.01 -7.35 -5.86
N VAL A 131 -28.66 -7.37 -7.15
CA VAL A 131 -28.75 -8.56 -8.02
C VAL A 131 -27.56 -8.64 -8.99
#